data_AF-A0A953XNP6-F1
#
_entry.id   AF-A0A953XNP6-F1
#
_cell.length_a   1.000
_cell.length_b   1.000
_cell.length_c   1.000
_cell.angle_alpha   90.00
_cell.angle_beta   90.00
_cell.angle_gamma   90.00
#
_symmetry.space_group_name_H-M   'P 1'
#
loop_
_entity.id
_entity.type
_entity.pdbx_description
1 polymer ?
#
loop_
_entity_poly.entity_id
_entity_poly.type
_entity_poly.pdbx_seq_one_letter_code
_entity_poly.pdbx_strand_id
1 'polypeptide(L)'
;MFQRERSPEALLSRPIPERYRLAGALVKRALALLDKPAGDNERAAALLSAIESNLDDPTDVETLDDAVERCVDALSADPQHVPALVAAGNALIQYGYVDDWTYHARPLRDARKLLERALEIAPRHPAAYSALVRCELLARRFEPAQDLLNDIKEDAALAYVHMLGRGYWFALHENWKLAEDWFSQAAKATENAEDRSWALVHLGDVLARQQNLQLADARMGEGVLTGAPHRLRLHLWSKLKYLRARYDEAWELNRRSLTFGRFEPGQLWRQELLVYFRRLSFVPGQRFSLPEEKAKEIDGPFRLVGGDYADTGDVDDRHDDEDEFVPTFRANLFLEGENLPVVSEIADPGASWEGRAKLSVRVLDPRTFEKLPLNPGERFKPGQYVMTDEKAGTVFHVLLMRRHNLHNPYLDLPDDARSVFDFDRTAMQKFENAPWDIRLMLADHGFDPLLGALATCKLCDAFIRFAGGIGVDLETGFAVQAGDWRNEGPQGMDIRKHVIVRATETGKGRYHLRTWGLCKFRRSELEVRELPFELVEGARSLLMEAAEEAAQGAIYHEGDLVGSPRQPMMLISARENPDEGAPRDVLELVDVNAGREPVQSGALRGIQALMHIRK
;
A
#
# COMPACT_ATOMS: atom_id res chain seq x y z
N MET A 1 18.54 -4.55 20.67
CA MET A 1 17.25 -3.98 21.13
C MET A 1 16.08 -4.87 20.71
N PHE A 2 15.99 -5.27 19.43
CA PHE A 2 14.88 -6.07 18.86
C PHE A 2 14.60 -7.48 19.43
N GLN A 3 15.55 -8.15 20.10
CA GLN A 3 15.31 -9.51 20.64
C GLN A 3 14.57 -9.53 22.00
N ARG A 4 14.62 -8.46 22.79
CA ARG A 4 13.91 -8.39 24.09
C ARG A 4 12.39 -8.14 23.94
N GLU A 5 11.93 -7.68 22.78
CA GLU A 5 10.51 -7.36 22.50
C GLU A 5 9.67 -8.56 22.03
N ARG A 6 10.27 -9.75 21.96
CA ARG A 6 9.63 -10.99 21.50
C ARG A 6 9.29 -11.97 22.64
N SER A 7 9.51 -11.62 23.91
CA SER A 7 9.09 -12.50 25.01
C SER A 7 7.56 -12.57 25.11
N PRO A 8 6.98 -13.67 25.60
CA PRO A 8 5.55 -13.75 25.87
C PRO A 8 5.05 -12.63 26.80
N GLU A 9 5.85 -12.20 27.79
CA GLU A 9 5.47 -11.05 28.64
C GLU A 9 5.48 -9.71 27.86
N ALA A 10 6.40 -9.54 26.91
CA ALA A 10 6.43 -8.39 26.02
C ALA A 10 5.22 -8.38 25.07
N LEU A 11 4.75 -9.54 24.61
CA LEU A 11 3.57 -9.66 23.75
C LEU A 11 2.26 -9.40 24.49
N LEU A 12 2.17 -9.84 25.75
CA LEU A 12 1.01 -9.60 26.61
C LEU A 12 0.93 -8.16 27.14
N SER A 13 2.05 -7.44 27.17
CA SER A 13 2.10 -6.03 27.55
C SER A 13 1.92 -5.07 26.37
N ARG A 14 1.90 -5.58 25.13
CA ARG A 14 1.55 -4.74 23.98
C ARG A 14 0.10 -4.26 24.12
N PRO A 15 -0.16 -2.98 23.79
CA PRO A 15 -1.53 -2.52 23.70
C PRO A 15 -2.29 -3.38 22.70
N ILE A 16 -3.55 -3.68 23.05
CA ILE A 16 -4.46 -4.43 22.19
C ILE A 16 -4.40 -3.83 20.78
N PRO A 17 -4.27 -4.67 19.73
CA PRO A 17 -4.24 -4.18 18.36
C PRO A 17 -5.39 -3.21 18.13
N GLU A 18 -5.10 -2.01 17.66
CA GLU A 18 -6.11 -0.96 17.43
C GLU A 18 -7.25 -1.50 16.57
N ARG A 19 -6.89 -2.27 15.55
CA ARG A 19 -7.76 -3.01 14.63
C ARG A 19 -8.77 -3.91 15.37
N TYR A 20 -8.37 -4.58 16.45
CA TYR A 20 -9.27 -5.42 17.24
C TYR A 20 -10.17 -4.63 18.21
N ARG A 21 -9.89 -3.35 18.54
CA ARG A 21 -10.70 -2.63 19.54
C ARG A 21 -12.16 -2.47 19.08
N LEU A 22 -12.38 -2.17 17.80
CA LEU A 22 -13.71 -2.02 17.21
C LEU A 22 -14.39 -3.39 17.03
N ALA A 23 -13.73 -4.32 16.34
CA ALA A 23 -14.22 -5.70 16.17
C ALA A 23 -14.53 -6.40 17.51
N GLY A 24 -13.71 -6.17 18.55
CA GLY A 24 -13.88 -6.74 19.88
C GLY A 24 -15.16 -6.31 20.59
N ALA A 25 -15.72 -5.13 20.26
CA ALA A 25 -17.02 -4.71 20.78
C ALA A 25 -18.18 -5.49 20.11
N LEU A 26 -18.11 -5.68 18.80
CA LEU A 26 -19.07 -6.46 18.03
C LEU A 26 -19.03 -7.94 18.43
N VAL A 27 -17.84 -8.51 18.58
CA VAL A 27 -17.63 -9.89 19.00
C VAL A 27 -18.17 -10.15 20.40
N LYS A 28 -18.06 -9.20 21.33
CA LYS A 28 -18.71 -9.33 22.65
C LYS A 28 -20.23 -9.45 22.55
N ARG A 29 -20.85 -8.78 21.57
CA ARG A 29 -22.29 -8.95 21.31
C ARG A 29 -22.57 -10.36 20.83
N ALA A 30 -21.83 -10.87 19.84
CA ALA A 30 -21.97 -12.24 19.36
C ALA A 30 -21.75 -13.28 20.47
N LEU A 31 -20.72 -13.12 21.31
CA LEU A 31 -20.47 -14.01 22.45
C LEU A 31 -21.62 -14.04 23.47
N ALA A 32 -22.34 -12.92 23.65
CA ALA A 32 -23.51 -12.86 24.53
C ALA A 32 -24.75 -13.57 23.95
N LEU A 33 -24.71 -13.97 22.67
CA LEU A 33 -25.79 -14.70 22.00
C LEU A 33 -25.62 -16.22 22.05
N LEU A 34 -24.43 -16.75 22.38
CA LEU A 34 -24.13 -18.18 22.22
C LEU A 34 -25.02 -19.13 23.03
N ASP A 35 -25.58 -18.66 24.14
CA ASP A 35 -26.50 -19.41 25.00
C ASP A 35 -27.97 -19.37 24.52
N LYS A 36 -28.26 -18.59 23.47
CA LYS A 36 -29.61 -18.50 22.91
C LYS A 36 -29.93 -19.73 22.04
N PRO A 37 -31.23 -20.09 21.93
CA PRO A 37 -31.66 -21.14 21.01
C PRO A 37 -31.40 -20.74 19.55
N ALA A 38 -31.42 -21.73 18.66
CA ALA A 38 -31.32 -21.53 17.22
C ALA A 38 -32.39 -20.55 16.71
N GLY A 39 -32.01 -19.75 15.72
CA GLY A 39 -32.83 -18.70 15.13
C GLY A 39 -33.17 -18.95 13.65
N ASP A 40 -33.12 -17.89 12.87
CA ASP A 40 -33.43 -17.88 11.44
C ASP A 40 -32.16 -18.20 10.62
N ASN A 41 -31.92 -19.49 10.40
CA ASN A 41 -30.74 -20.00 9.69
C ASN A 41 -30.68 -19.54 8.21
N GLU A 42 -31.82 -19.38 7.54
CA GLU A 42 -31.85 -18.91 6.14
C GLU A 42 -31.42 -17.45 6.04
N ARG A 43 -31.92 -16.61 6.94
CA ARG A 43 -31.48 -15.22 7.04
C ARG A 43 -29.99 -15.11 7.39
N ALA A 44 -29.51 -15.94 8.32
CA ALA A 44 -28.09 -15.97 8.67
C ALA A 44 -27.21 -16.35 7.46
N ALA A 45 -27.62 -17.37 6.70
CA ALA A 45 -26.93 -17.78 5.48
C ALA A 45 -26.89 -16.68 4.41
N ALA A 46 -28.01 -15.95 4.21
CA ALA A 46 -28.08 -14.85 3.25
C ALA A 46 -27.18 -13.66 3.63
N LEU A 47 -27.08 -13.36 4.94
CA LEU A 47 -26.16 -12.33 5.44
C LEU A 47 -24.70 -12.74 5.23
N LEU A 48 -24.39 -14.02 5.43
CA LEU A 48 -23.04 -14.55 5.29
C LEU A 48 -22.61 -14.70 3.82
N SER A 49 -23.52 -15.08 2.91
CA SER A 49 -23.20 -15.24 1.48
C SER A 49 -22.72 -13.95 0.81
N ALA A 50 -22.98 -12.81 1.45
CA ALA A 50 -22.49 -11.52 0.98
C ALA A 50 -21.00 -11.28 1.31
N ILE A 51 -20.36 -12.10 2.12
CA ILE A 51 -18.90 -12.05 2.34
C ILE A 51 -18.22 -12.56 1.06
N GLU A 52 -17.79 -11.64 0.20
CA GLU A 52 -17.22 -11.95 -1.12
C GLU A 52 -15.73 -12.35 -1.06
N SER A 53 -15.10 -12.30 0.12
CA SER A 53 -13.65 -12.26 0.29
C SER A 53 -13.06 -13.44 1.06
N ASN A 54 -11.81 -13.79 0.76
CA ASN A 54 -11.05 -14.77 1.52
C ASN A 54 -10.56 -14.18 2.86
N LEU A 55 -10.99 -14.74 3.99
CA LEU A 55 -10.62 -14.29 5.36
C LEU A 55 -9.23 -14.77 5.80
N ASP A 56 -8.39 -15.15 4.85
CA ASP A 56 -7.05 -15.68 5.11
C ASP A 56 -5.98 -14.58 5.20
N ASP A 57 -6.32 -13.34 4.84
CA ASP A 57 -5.41 -12.20 4.86
C ASP A 57 -5.53 -11.34 6.12
N PRO A 58 -4.56 -11.40 7.07
CA PRO A 58 -4.60 -10.58 8.28
C PRO A 58 -4.40 -9.08 8.05
N THR A 59 -4.14 -8.69 6.81
CA THR A 59 -3.82 -7.32 6.47
C THR A 59 -4.92 -6.61 5.68
N ASP A 60 -6.01 -7.31 5.37
CA ASP A 60 -7.21 -6.72 4.76
C ASP A 60 -8.19 -6.23 5.83
N VAL A 61 -7.85 -5.11 6.47
CA VAL A 61 -8.58 -4.67 7.67
C VAL A 61 -10.03 -4.32 7.37
N GLU A 62 -10.29 -3.63 6.27
CA GLU A 62 -11.66 -3.25 5.88
C GLU A 62 -12.51 -4.50 5.63
N THR A 63 -11.98 -5.45 4.86
CA THR A 63 -12.62 -6.73 4.60
C THR A 63 -12.84 -7.54 5.88
N LEU A 64 -11.89 -7.53 6.81
CA LEU A 64 -12.02 -8.22 8.10
C LEU A 64 -13.08 -7.56 9.00
N ASP A 65 -13.17 -6.23 9.01
CA ASP A 65 -14.19 -5.48 9.76
C ASP A 65 -15.59 -5.76 9.19
N ASP A 66 -15.74 -5.64 7.86
CA ASP A 66 -16.97 -5.99 7.13
C ASP A 66 -17.41 -7.44 7.41
N ALA A 67 -16.46 -8.37 7.41
CA ALA A 67 -16.72 -9.77 7.68
C ALA A 67 -17.15 -10.00 9.13
N VAL A 68 -16.50 -9.36 10.11
CA VAL A 68 -16.92 -9.46 11.51
C VAL A 68 -18.32 -8.90 11.72
N GLU A 69 -18.63 -7.75 11.13
CA GLU A 69 -19.97 -7.15 11.22
C GLU A 69 -21.04 -8.10 10.65
N ARG A 70 -20.82 -8.63 9.44
CA ARG A 70 -21.74 -9.57 8.82
C ARG A 70 -21.87 -10.88 9.57
N CYS A 71 -20.79 -11.39 10.14
CA CYS A 71 -20.85 -12.58 11.00
C CYS A 71 -21.66 -12.30 12.26
N VAL A 72 -21.52 -11.12 12.87
CA VAL A 72 -22.28 -10.74 14.08
C VAL A 72 -23.77 -10.57 13.75
N ASP A 73 -24.10 -10.01 12.59
CA ASP A 73 -25.47 -9.92 12.10
C ASP A 73 -26.06 -11.31 11.82
N ALA A 74 -25.29 -12.18 11.17
CA ALA A 74 -25.69 -13.57 10.93
C ALA A 74 -25.93 -14.32 12.26
N LEU A 75 -25.05 -14.16 13.26
CA LEU A 75 -25.22 -14.73 14.59
C LEU A 75 -26.36 -14.09 15.40
N SER A 76 -26.73 -12.85 15.08
CA SER A 76 -27.91 -12.20 15.64
C SER A 76 -29.20 -12.77 15.04
N ALA A 77 -29.18 -13.21 13.78
CA ALA A 77 -30.28 -13.91 13.14
C ALA A 77 -30.39 -15.38 13.61
N ASP A 78 -29.26 -16.09 13.65
CA ASP A 78 -29.16 -17.45 14.18
C ASP A 78 -27.87 -17.65 15.00
N PRO A 79 -27.96 -17.66 16.35
CA PRO A 79 -26.80 -17.84 17.23
C PRO A 79 -26.09 -19.19 17.09
N GLN A 80 -26.72 -20.17 16.43
CA GLN A 80 -26.16 -21.50 16.22
C GLN A 80 -25.66 -21.71 14.77
N HIS A 81 -25.59 -20.65 13.96
CA HIS A 81 -25.12 -20.74 12.58
C HIS A 81 -23.61 -21.03 12.49
N VAL A 82 -23.26 -22.30 12.30
CA VAL A 82 -21.87 -22.81 12.30
C VAL A 82 -20.96 -22.05 11.33
N PRO A 83 -21.33 -21.79 10.05
CA PRO A 83 -20.48 -21.03 9.14
C PRO A 83 -20.12 -19.63 9.63
N ALA A 84 -21.06 -18.90 10.27
CA ALA A 84 -20.77 -17.58 10.84
C ALA A 84 -19.86 -17.66 12.06
N LEU A 85 -20.02 -18.69 12.92
CA LEU A 85 -19.10 -18.93 14.04
C LEU A 85 -17.67 -19.18 13.54
N VAL A 86 -17.51 -19.98 12.49
CA VAL A 86 -16.21 -20.29 11.89
C VAL A 86 -15.59 -19.05 11.23
N ALA A 87 -16.38 -18.32 10.42
CA ALA A 87 -15.91 -17.11 9.75
C ALA A 87 -15.48 -16.03 10.74
N ALA A 88 -16.27 -15.77 11.79
CA ALA A 88 -15.90 -14.87 12.88
C ALA A 88 -14.64 -15.34 13.63
N GLY A 89 -14.53 -16.65 13.91
CA GLY A 89 -13.35 -17.25 14.51
C GLY A 89 -12.08 -17.02 13.67
N ASN A 90 -12.15 -17.24 12.36
CA ASN A 90 -11.04 -16.99 11.44
C ASN A 90 -10.65 -15.52 11.40
N ALA A 91 -11.62 -14.61 11.25
CA ALA A 91 -11.36 -13.17 11.26
C ALA A 91 -10.67 -12.73 12.57
N LEU A 92 -11.07 -13.28 13.71
CA LEU A 92 -10.43 -13.02 14.99
C LEU A 92 -9.00 -13.59 15.11
N ILE A 93 -8.72 -14.75 14.53
CA ILE A 93 -7.35 -15.27 14.43
C ILE A 93 -6.49 -14.29 13.64
N GLN A 94 -7.01 -13.77 12.53
CA GLN A 94 -6.33 -12.79 11.69
C GLN A 94 -6.08 -11.46 12.40
N TYR A 95 -7.05 -10.94 13.16
CA TYR A 95 -6.83 -9.78 14.05
C TYR A 95 -5.74 -10.00 15.11
N GLY A 96 -5.48 -11.27 15.45
CA GLY A 96 -4.41 -11.65 16.34
C GLY A 96 -3.03 -11.54 15.71
N TYR A 97 -2.90 -11.51 14.38
CA TYR A 97 -1.61 -11.54 13.70
C TYR A 97 -0.74 -10.32 14.05
N VAL A 98 0.53 -10.57 14.33
CA VAL A 98 1.54 -9.52 14.57
C VAL A 98 2.64 -9.60 13.50
N ASP A 99 3.42 -10.68 13.51
CA ASP A 99 4.48 -10.96 12.54
C ASP A 99 4.90 -12.44 12.67
N ASP A 100 5.27 -13.06 11.55
CA ASP A 100 5.61 -14.49 11.45
C ASP A 100 4.58 -15.40 12.18
N TRP A 101 5.01 -16.11 13.23
CA TRP A 101 4.22 -17.03 14.06
C TRP A 101 3.72 -16.39 15.36
N THR A 102 3.74 -15.06 15.43
CA THR A 102 3.45 -14.30 16.63
C THR A 102 2.04 -13.73 16.57
N TYR A 103 1.23 -14.08 17.56
CA TYR A 103 -0.16 -13.65 17.65
C TYR A 103 -0.49 -13.08 19.03
N HIS A 104 -1.39 -12.10 19.06
CA HIS A 104 -1.91 -11.51 20.28
C HIS A 104 -2.92 -12.46 20.94
N ALA A 105 -2.78 -12.70 22.24
CA ALA A 105 -3.59 -13.71 22.94
C ALA A 105 -5.08 -13.36 23.05
N ARG A 106 -5.42 -12.05 23.06
CA ARG A 106 -6.80 -11.59 23.28
C ARG A 106 -7.77 -11.98 22.15
N PRO A 107 -7.51 -11.67 20.86
CA PRO A 107 -8.34 -12.14 19.76
C PRO A 107 -8.46 -13.67 19.71
N LEU A 108 -7.36 -14.40 19.89
CA LEU A 108 -7.36 -15.87 19.89
C LEU A 108 -8.28 -16.46 20.97
N ARG A 109 -8.30 -15.88 22.17
CA ARG A 109 -9.17 -16.35 23.25
C ARG A 109 -10.66 -16.22 22.91
N ASP A 110 -11.02 -15.15 22.21
CA ASP A 110 -12.41 -14.90 21.84
C ASP A 110 -12.79 -15.71 20.59
N ALA A 111 -11.85 -15.90 19.64
CA ALA A 111 -11.98 -16.83 18.50
C ALA A 111 -12.28 -18.25 18.97
N ARG A 112 -11.51 -18.73 19.96
CA ARG A 112 -11.66 -20.07 20.53
C ARG A 112 -13.09 -20.35 20.99
N LYS A 113 -13.72 -19.41 21.71
CA LYS A 113 -15.09 -19.59 22.22
C LYS A 113 -16.11 -19.82 21.10
N LEU A 114 -15.97 -19.09 20.00
CA LEU A 114 -16.85 -19.24 18.83
C LEU A 114 -16.63 -20.60 18.15
N LEU A 115 -15.37 -21.02 18.05
CA LEU A 115 -14.97 -22.27 17.39
C LEU A 115 -15.30 -23.52 18.23
N GLU A 116 -15.14 -23.46 19.55
CA GLU A 116 -15.63 -24.49 20.49
C GLU A 116 -17.14 -24.65 20.33
N ARG A 117 -17.89 -23.54 20.30
CA ARG A 117 -19.34 -23.57 20.09
C ARG A 117 -19.73 -24.15 18.73
N ALA A 118 -18.98 -23.84 17.67
CA ALA A 118 -19.21 -24.40 16.34
C ALA A 118 -19.09 -25.93 16.33
N LEU A 119 -18.11 -26.48 17.06
CA LEU A 119 -17.92 -27.93 17.17
C LEU A 119 -18.90 -28.62 18.12
N GLU A 120 -19.42 -27.91 19.13
CA GLU A 120 -20.54 -28.42 19.94
C GLU A 120 -21.79 -28.63 19.08
N ILE A 121 -22.07 -27.71 18.15
CA ILE A 121 -23.26 -27.75 17.28
C ILE A 121 -23.06 -28.75 16.13
N ALA A 122 -21.90 -28.72 15.47
CA ALA A 122 -21.55 -29.61 14.38
C ALA A 122 -20.24 -30.35 14.68
N PRO A 123 -20.31 -31.45 15.44
CA PRO A 123 -19.15 -32.30 15.69
C PRO A 123 -18.54 -32.76 14.36
N ARG A 124 -17.24 -32.57 14.20
CA ARG A 124 -16.46 -32.88 12.97
C ARG A 124 -16.67 -31.94 11.77
N HIS A 125 -17.19 -30.73 11.96
CA HIS A 125 -17.20 -29.73 10.89
C HIS A 125 -15.74 -29.36 10.48
N PRO A 126 -15.28 -29.63 9.24
CA PRO A 126 -13.86 -29.54 8.87
C PRO A 126 -13.24 -28.17 9.07
N ALA A 127 -13.92 -27.11 8.63
CA ALA A 127 -13.42 -25.74 8.76
C ALA A 127 -13.37 -25.27 10.22
N ALA A 128 -14.31 -25.74 11.06
CA ALA A 128 -14.32 -25.41 12.48
C ALA A 128 -13.16 -26.12 13.21
N TYR A 129 -12.93 -27.40 12.89
CA TYR A 129 -11.80 -28.15 13.40
C TYR A 129 -10.46 -27.53 13.00
N SER A 130 -10.29 -27.20 11.72
CA SER A 130 -9.08 -26.56 11.20
C SER A 130 -8.79 -25.24 11.90
N ALA A 131 -9.80 -24.38 11.99
CA ALA A 131 -9.69 -23.09 12.66
C ALA A 131 -9.37 -23.24 14.16
N LEU A 132 -10.01 -24.18 14.87
CA LEU A 132 -9.78 -24.41 16.30
C LEU A 132 -8.37 -24.95 16.56
N VAL A 133 -7.92 -25.94 15.79
CA VAL A 133 -6.55 -26.47 15.89
C VAL A 133 -5.53 -25.36 15.66
N ARG A 134 -5.70 -24.55 14.60
CA ARG A 134 -4.86 -23.37 14.34
C ARG A 134 -4.90 -22.40 15.51
N CYS A 135 -6.08 -22.09 16.04
CA CYS A 135 -6.25 -21.18 17.18
C CYS A 135 -5.50 -21.66 18.43
N GLU A 136 -5.64 -22.94 18.81
CA GLU A 136 -4.97 -23.53 19.98
C GLU A 136 -3.44 -23.53 19.81
N LEU A 137 -2.95 -23.90 18.62
CA LEU A 137 -1.52 -23.90 18.30
C LEU A 137 -0.92 -22.50 18.39
N LEU A 138 -1.56 -21.51 17.76
CA LEU A 138 -1.11 -20.12 17.79
C LEU A 138 -1.20 -19.51 19.19
N ALA A 139 -2.18 -19.93 19.99
CA ALA A 139 -2.30 -19.58 21.40
C ALA A 139 -1.30 -20.33 22.32
N ARG A 140 -0.45 -21.19 21.75
CA ARG A 140 0.53 -22.03 22.47
C ARG A 140 -0.13 -22.97 23.49
N ARG A 141 -1.37 -23.36 23.24
CA ARG A 141 -2.13 -24.34 24.03
C ARG A 141 -1.96 -25.72 23.41
N PHE A 142 -0.79 -26.28 23.65
CA PHE A 142 -0.36 -27.52 23.03
C PHE A 142 -1.22 -28.72 23.47
N GLU A 143 -1.49 -28.94 24.76
CA GLU A 143 -2.29 -30.10 25.18
C GLU A 143 -3.67 -30.18 24.48
N PRO A 144 -4.52 -29.13 24.47
CA PRO A 144 -5.78 -29.17 23.72
C PRO A 144 -5.61 -29.39 22.21
N ALA A 145 -4.59 -28.78 21.59
CA ALA A 145 -4.36 -28.98 20.16
C ALA A 145 -3.95 -30.42 19.84
N GLN A 146 -3.20 -31.08 20.74
CA GLN A 146 -2.81 -32.48 20.59
C GLN A 146 -4.03 -33.39 20.65
N ASP A 147 -4.94 -33.13 21.59
CA ASP A 147 -6.17 -33.89 21.75
C ASP A 147 -7.04 -33.78 20.48
N LEU A 148 -7.27 -32.55 19.99
CA LEU A 148 -7.98 -32.31 18.73
C LEU A 148 -7.34 -33.03 17.54
N LEU A 149 -6.01 -33.03 17.43
CA LEU A 149 -5.29 -33.73 16.36
C LEU A 149 -5.39 -35.25 16.48
N ASN A 150 -5.37 -35.79 17.69
CA ASN A 150 -5.52 -37.22 17.93
C ASN A 150 -6.94 -37.71 17.57
N ASP A 151 -7.96 -36.87 17.82
CA ASP A 151 -9.36 -37.19 17.53
C ASP A 151 -9.62 -37.36 16.03
N ILE A 152 -8.89 -36.64 15.18
CA ILE A 152 -9.11 -36.60 13.72
C ILE A 152 -8.08 -37.43 12.93
N LYS A 153 -7.13 -38.09 13.60
CA LYS A 153 -5.96 -38.74 12.95
C LYS A 153 -6.33 -39.83 11.93
N GLU A 154 -7.44 -40.54 12.16
CA GLU A 154 -7.94 -41.62 11.30
C GLU A 154 -9.09 -41.17 10.38
N ASP A 155 -9.46 -39.87 10.42
CA ASP A 155 -10.57 -39.34 9.63
C ASP A 155 -10.07 -38.85 8.27
N ALA A 156 -10.39 -39.60 7.20
CA ALA A 156 -9.95 -39.29 5.86
C ALA A 156 -10.41 -37.91 5.37
N ALA A 157 -11.58 -37.44 5.80
CA ALA A 157 -12.10 -36.12 5.42
C ALA A 157 -11.32 -34.97 6.08
N LEU A 158 -10.57 -35.26 7.15
CA LEU A 158 -9.77 -34.30 7.91
C LEU A 158 -8.27 -34.56 7.79
N ALA A 159 -7.84 -35.40 6.84
CA ALA A 159 -6.44 -35.76 6.65
C ALA A 159 -5.55 -34.53 6.42
N TYR A 160 -5.98 -33.59 5.55
CA TYR A 160 -5.28 -32.31 5.35
C TYR A 160 -5.12 -31.52 6.65
N VAL A 161 -6.22 -31.37 7.40
CA VAL A 161 -6.24 -30.61 8.66
C VAL A 161 -5.30 -31.23 9.69
N HIS A 162 -5.33 -32.57 9.84
CA HIS A 162 -4.44 -33.30 10.72
C HIS A 162 -2.98 -33.07 10.34
N MET A 163 -2.62 -33.22 9.06
CA MET A 163 -1.25 -33.06 8.59
C MET A 163 -0.74 -31.62 8.73
N LEU A 164 -1.56 -30.64 8.34
CA LEU A 164 -1.21 -29.22 8.48
C LEU A 164 -1.03 -28.84 9.95
N GLY A 165 -1.95 -29.27 10.83
CA GLY A 165 -1.86 -29.02 12.27
C GLY A 165 -0.65 -29.70 12.93
N ARG A 166 -0.27 -30.90 12.49
CA ARG A 166 0.99 -31.54 12.91
C ARG A 166 2.23 -30.78 12.42
N GLY A 167 2.20 -30.28 11.19
CA GLY A 167 3.26 -29.41 10.65
C GLY A 167 3.46 -28.18 11.52
N TYR A 168 2.37 -27.46 11.81
CA TYR A 168 2.37 -26.32 12.73
C TYR A 168 2.87 -26.70 14.13
N TRP A 169 2.40 -27.80 14.70
CA TRP A 169 2.86 -28.29 16.01
C TRP A 169 4.38 -28.40 16.07
N PHE A 170 4.98 -29.12 15.13
CA PHE A 170 6.43 -29.34 15.12
C PHE A 170 7.20 -28.07 14.81
N ALA A 171 6.70 -27.20 13.91
CA ALA A 171 7.30 -25.91 13.63
C ALA A 171 7.35 -25.01 14.87
N LEU A 172 6.26 -24.98 15.65
CA LEU A 172 6.17 -24.20 16.89
C LEU A 172 7.07 -24.72 18.02
N HIS A 173 7.49 -25.99 17.95
CA HIS A 173 8.50 -26.62 18.81
C HIS A 173 9.91 -26.62 18.20
N GLU A 174 10.10 -25.89 17.09
CA GLU A 174 11.38 -25.79 16.38
C GLU A 174 11.94 -27.14 15.88
N ASN A 175 11.08 -28.15 15.73
CA ASN A 175 11.44 -29.43 15.13
C ASN A 175 11.19 -29.37 13.62
N TRP A 176 12.07 -28.63 12.94
CA TRP A 176 11.92 -28.28 11.52
C TRP A 176 11.88 -29.50 10.60
N LYS A 177 12.61 -30.58 10.93
CA LYS A 177 12.65 -31.77 10.08
C LYS A 177 11.31 -32.50 10.06
N LEU A 178 10.68 -32.69 11.23
CA LEU A 178 9.35 -33.28 11.28
C LEU A 178 8.30 -32.34 10.70
N ALA A 179 8.41 -31.04 10.93
CA ALA A 179 7.50 -30.06 10.34
C ALA A 179 7.51 -30.11 8.80
N GLU A 180 8.70 -30.24 8.18
CA GLU A 180 8.87 -30.42 6.74
C GLU A 180 8.10 -31.65 6.23
N ASP A 181 8.29 -32.80 6.88
CA ASP A 181 7.63 -34.05 6.49
C ASP A 181 6.10 -33.92 6.57
N TRP A 182 5.57 -33.23 7.58
CA TRP A 182 4.14 -33.01 7.77
C TRP A 182 3.55 -32.00 6.78
N PHE A 183 4.21 -30.87 6.52
CA PHE A 183 3.74 -29.92 5.51
C PHE A 183 3.79 -30.51 4.09
N SER A 184 4.81 -31.33 3.79
CA SER A 184 4.89 -32.08 2.52
C SER A 184 3.73 -33.07 2.36
N GLN A 185 3.33 -33.74 3.45
CA GLN A 185 2.15 -34.61 3.45
C GLN A 185 0.85 -33.81 3.30
N ALA A 186 0.73 -32.67 4.00
CA ALA A 186 -0.45 -31.79 3.89
C ALA A 186 -0.67 -31.32 2.44
N ALA A 187 0.38 -30.87 1.74
CA ALA A 187 0.29 -30.44 0.35
C ALA A 187 -0.20 -31.56 -0.61
N LYS A 188 0.10 -32.83 -0.29
CA LYS A 188 -0.33 -34.01 -1.06
C LYS A 188 -1.74 -34.49 -0.70
N ALA A 189 -2.21 -34.20 0.51
CA ALA A 189 -3.49 -34.67 1.03
C ALA A 189 -4.71 -33.84 0.57
N THR A 190 -4.49 -32.77 -0.18
CA THR A 190 -5.54 -31.90 -0.70
C THR A 190 -5.41 -31.70 -2.21
N GLU A 191 -6.55 -31.67 -2.89
CA GLU A 191 -6.67 -31.24 -4.29
C GLU A 191 -7.06 -29.76 -4.40
N ASN A 192 -7.50 -29.14 -3.30
CA ASN A 192 -7.81 -27.72 -3.25
C ASN A 192 -6.51 -26.92 -3.43
N ALA A 193 -6.49 -26.05 -4.45
CA ALA A 193 -5.31 -25.27 -4.82
C ALA A 193 -4.87 -24.29 -3.72
N GLU A 194 -5.83 -23.70 -2.98
CA GLU A 194 -5.55 -22.74 -1.92
C GLU A 194 -4.95 -23.43 -0.69
N ASP A 195 -5.53 -24.55 -0.26
CA ASP A 195 -5.00 -25.38 0.83
C ASP A 195 -3.59 -25.90 0.52
N ARG A 196 -3.38 -26.36 -0.72
CA ARG A 196 -2.07 -26.83 -1.21
C ARG A 196 -1.07 -25.69 -1.20
N SER A 197 -1.48 -24.51 -1.67
CA SER A 197 -0.63 -23.33 -1.71
C SER A 197 -0.11 -22.94 -0.32
N TRP A 198 -0.98 -22.85 0.69
CA TRP A 198 -0.55 -22.53 2.05
C TRP A 198 0.37 -23.59 2.65
N ALA A 199 0.09 -24.88 2.44
CA ALA A 199 0.97 -25.96 2.88
C ALA A 199 2.38 -25.85 2.27
N LEU A 200 2.48 -25.50 0.99
CA LEU A 200 3.75 -25.28 0.29
C LEU A 200 4.50 -24.03 0.78
N VAL A 201 3.78 -22.94 1.07
CA VAL A 201 4.39 -21.72 1.66
C VAL A 201 4.96 -22.01 3.05
N HIS A 202 4.24 -22.72 3.91
CA HIS A 202 4.74 -23.11 5.23
C HIS A 202 5.89 -24.12 5.15
N LEU A 203 5.85 -25.06 4.20
CA LEU A 203 6.99 -25.93 3.90
C LEU A 203 8.22 -25.11 3.51
N GLY A 204 8.04 -24.07 2.68
CA GLY A 204 9.09 -23.12 2.31
C GLY A 204 9.69 -22.42 3.52
N ASP A 205 8.87 -21.88 4.43
CA ASP A 205 9.35 -21.23 5.66
C ASP A 205 10.17 -22.19 6.54
N VAL A 206 9.66 -23.41 6.76
CA VAL A 206 10.37 -24.45 7.53
C VAL A 206 11.72 -24.81 6.89
N LEU A 207 11.77 -24.99 5.57
CA LEU A 207 13.02 -25.29 4.86
C LEU A 207 14.02 -24.13 4.95
N ALA A 208 13.52 -22.88 4.95
CA ALA A 208 14.37 -21.70 5.13
C ALA A 208 14.98 -21.68 6.54
N ARG A 209 14.22 -22.06 7.58
CA ARG A 209 14.74 -22.23 8.96
C ARG A 209 15.82 -23.32 9.04
N GLN A 210 15.71 -24.36 8.23
CA GLN A 210 16.74 -25.40 8.07
C GLN A 210 17.96 -24.96 7.23
N GLN A 211 18.01 -23.71 6.75
CA GLN A 211 19.03 -23.20 5.82
C GLN A 211 19.03 -23.90 4.44
N ASN A 212 17.99 -24.64 4.10
CA ASN A 212 17.81 -25.21 2.76
C ASN A 212 17.11 -24.19 1.84
N LEU A 213 17.75 -23.05 1.63
CA LEU A 213 17.14 -21.89 0.98
C LEU A 213 16.72 -22.17 -0.47
N GLN A 214 17.46 -23.03 -1.19
CA GLN A 214 17.11 -23.37 -2.58
C GLN A 214 15.81 -24.17 -2.67
N LEU A 215 15.64 -25.19 -1.83
CA LEU A 215 14.40 -25.96 -1.81
C LEU A 215 13.26 -25.15 -1.21
N ALA A 216 13.54 -24.34 -0.19
CA ALA A 216 12.58 -23.41 0.38
C ALA A 216 11.95 -22.51 -0.69
N ASP A 217 12.80 -21.91 -1.53
CA ASP A 217 12.38 -20.98 -2.57
C ASP A 217 11.56 -21.68 -3.66
N ALA A 218 11.96 -22.88 -4.06
CA ALA A 218 11.19 -23.68 -5.01
C ALA A 218 9.80 -24.02 -4.47
N ARG A 219 9.68 -24.43 -3.19
CA ARG A 219 8.38 -24.77 -2.58
C ARG A 219 7.52 -23.55 -2.34
N MET A 220 8.10 -22.44 -1.88
CA MET A 220 7.35 -21.21 -1.64
C MET A 220 6.85 -20.61 -2.96
N GLY A 221 7.69 -20.58 -4.01
CA GLY A 221 7.29 -20.16 -5.35
C GLY A 221 6.21 -21.07 -5.96
N GLU A 222 6.34 -22.39 -5.80
CA GLU A 222 5.27 -23.34 -6.19
C GLU A 222 3.96 -23.02 -5.47
N GLY A 223 4.01 -22.76 -4.16
CA GLY A 223 2.86 -22.36 -3.35
C GLY A 223 2.22 -21.08 -3.87
N VAL A 224 2.99 -19.99 -3.99
CA VAL A 224 2.50 -18.69 -4.47
C VAL A 224 1.82 -18.81 -5.84
N LEU A 225 2.39 -19.60 -6.75
CA LEU A 225 1.88 -19.78 -8.12
C LEU A 225 0.77 -20.85 -8.25
N THR A 226 0.37 -21.52 -7.15
CA THR A 226 -0.70 -22.52 -7.17
C THR A 226 -2.02 -21.94 -6.67
N GLY A 227 -1.99 -21.08 -5.66
CA GLY A 227 -3.18 -20.49 -5.05
C GLY A 227 -3.58 -19.16 -5.69
N ALA A 228 -4.61 -18.53 -5.14
CA ALA A 228 -4.96 -17.16 -5.54
C ALA A 228 -3.83 -16.17 -5.19
N PRO A 229 -3.69 -15.01 -5.84
CA PRO A 229 -2.74 -13.99 -5.40
C PRO A 229 -3.04 -13.57 -3.96
N HIS A 230 -2.00 -13.50 -3.14
CA HIS A 230 -2.14 -13.14 -1.72
C HIS A 230 -0.89 -12.42 -1.25
N ARG A 231 -1.05 -11.17 -0.79
CA ARG A 231 0.07 -10.31 -0.38
C ARG A 231 0.95 -10.93 0.70
N LEU A 232 0.39 -11.63 1.69
CA LEU A 232 1.19 -12.31 2.71
C LEU A 232 2.10 -13.41 2.11
N ARG A 233 1.62 -14.19 1.14
CA ARG A 233 2.45 -15.21 0.46
C ARG A 233 3.59 -14.55 -0.32
N LEU A 234 3.28 -13.50 -1.07
CA LEU A 234 4.27 -12.69 -1.81
C LEU A 234 5.32 -12.07 -0.87
N HIS A 235 4.87 -11.57 0.28
CA HIS A 235 5.72 -10.98 1.31
C HIS A 235 6.70 -11.98 1.92
N LEU A 236 6.20 -13.16 2.30
CA LEU A 236 7.04 -14.24 2.82
C LEU A 236 8.07 -14.68 1.77
N TRP A 237 7.64 -14.74 0.50
CA TRP A 237 8.54 -15.09 -0.59
C TRP A 237 9.59 -14.02 -0.87
N SER A 238 9.22 -12.73 -0.80
CA SER A 238 10.15 -11.61 -0.87
C SER A 238 11.24 -11.71 0.21
N LYS A 239 10.86 -11.96 1.47
CA LYS A 239 11.81 -12.18 2.58
C LYS A 239 12.76 -13.35 2.26
N LEU A 240 12.26 -14.44 1.69
CA LEU A 240 13.08 -15.60 1.32
C LEU A 240 14.05 -15.30 0.17
N LYS A 241 13.60 -14.61 -0.89
CA LYS A 241 14.46 -14.17 -1.99
C LYS A 241 15.60 -13.29 -1.48
N TYR A 242 15.30 -12.41 -0.53
CA TYR A 242 16.31 -11.60 0.14
C TYR A 242 17.34 -12.45 0.89
N LEU A 243 16.91 -13.46 1.65
CA LEU A 243 17.84 -14.40 2.32
C LEU A 243 18.73 -15.16 1.32
N ARG A 244 18.27 -15.34 0.08
CA ARG A 244 19.04 -15.93 -1.03
C ARG A 244 19.95 -14.94 -1.75
N ALA A 245 20.01 -13.69 -1.32
CA ALA A 245 20.67 -12.59 -2.01
C ALA A 245 20.14 -12.36 -3.45
N ARG A 246 18.86 -12.69 -3.70
CA ARG A 246 18.11 -12.37 -4.93
C ARG A 246 17.35 -11.07 -4.71
N TYR A 247 18.09 -9.97 -4.69
CA TYR A 247 17.58 -8.67 -4.22
C TYR A 247 16.56 -8.02 -5.15
N ASP A 248 16.77 -8.16 -6.46
CA ASP A 248 15.83 -7.79 -7.51
C ASP A 248 14.50 -8.53 -7.38
N GLU A 249 14.55 -9.85 -7.23
CA GLU A 249 13.37 -10.71 -7.07
C GLU A 249 12.64 -10.40 -5.76
N ALA A 250 13.39 -10.16 -4.68
CA ALA A 250 12.83 -9.75 -3.40
C ALA A 250 12.10 -8.40 -3.48
N TRP A 251 12.72 -7.42 -4.13
CA TRP A 251 12.13 -6.10 -4.34
C TRP A 251 10.84 -6.18 -5.15
N GLU A 252 10.85 -6.92 -6.26
CA GLU A 252 9.69 -7.06 -7.12
C GLU A 252 8.54 -7.76 -6.38
N LEU A 253 8.80 -8.82 -5.62
CA LEU A 253 7.79 -9.48 -4.79
C LEU A 253 7.23 -8.57 -3.68
N ASN A 254 8.06 -7.71 -3.07
CA ASN A 254 7.58 -6.73 -2.09
C ASN A 254 6.72 -5.65 -2.75
N ARG A 255 7.11 -5.15 -3.94
CA ARG A 255 6.29 -4.23 -4.71
C ARG A 255 4.91 -4.84 -5.00
N ARG A 256 4.87 -6.10 -5.46
CA ARG A 256 3.63 -6.84 -5.73
C ARG A 256 2.82 -7.11 -4.47
N SER A 257 3.43 -7.34 -3.31
CA SER A 257 2.64 -7.49 -2.07
C SER A 257 1.97 -6.18 -1.63
N LEU A 258 2.48 -5.03 -2.09
CA LEU A 258 1.92 -3.70 -1.82
C LEU A 258 0.87 -3.24 -2.83
N THR A 259 0.61 -3.97 -3.93
CA THR A 259 -0.44 -3.61 -4.90
C THR A 259 -1.85 -3.90 -4.36
N PHE A 260 -1.97 -4.69 -3.30
CA PHE A 260 -3.24 -5.06 -2.66
C PHE A 260 -3.69 -4.06 -1.57
N GLY A 261 -3.29 -2.79 -1.67
CA GLY A 261 -3.63 -1.73 -0.71
C GLY A 261 -2.67 -1.64 0.50
N ARG A 262 -3.13 -1.03 1.60
CA ARG A 262 -2.32 -0.79 2.81
C ARG A 262 -1.86 -2.12 3.43
N PHE A 263 -0.55 -2.39 3.37
CA PHE A 263 0.06 -3.60 3.93
C PHE A 263 1.31 -3.24 4.75
N GLU A 264 1.10 -2.90 6.02
CA GLU A 264 2.13 -2.40 6.94
C GLU A 264 3.38 -3.32 7.04
N PRO A 265 3.28 -4.66 7.19
CA PRO A 265 4.45 -5.53 7.16
C PRO A 265 5.25 -5.40 5.85
N GLY A 266 4.57 -5.25 4.72
CA GLY A 266 5.21 -5.02 3.42
C GLY A 266 5.89 -3.65 3.34
N GLN A 267 5.29 -2.60 3.91
CA GLN A 267 5.86 -1.24 3.93
C GLN A 267 7.10 -1.18 4.82
N LEU A 268 7.07 -1.79 6.00
CA LEU A 268 8.24 -1.92 6.89
C LEU A 268 9.35 -2.71 6.19
N TRP A 269 9.00 -3.82 5.55
CA TRP A 269 9.95 -4.62 4.80
C TRP A 269 10.55 -3.87 3.61
N ARG A 270 9.77 -3.05 2.90
CA ARG A 270 10.27 -2.14 1.86
C ARG A 270 11.33 -1.20 2.41
N GLN A 271 11.09 -0.59 3.57
CA GLN A 271 12.06 0.28 4.23
C GLN A 271 13.35 -0.48 4.59
N GLU A 272 13.23 -1.72 5.07
CA GLU A 272 14.40 -2.58 5.34
C GLU A 272 15.20 -2.88 4.07
N LEU A 273 14.54 -3.29 2.98
CA LEU A 273 15.17 -3.52 1.68
C LEU A 273 15.91 -2.27 1.18
N LEU A 274 15.27 -1.10 1.28
CA LEU A 274 15.87 0.18 0.89
C LEU A 274 17.15 0.49 1.70
N VAL A 275 17.16 0.25 3.01
CA VAL A 275 18.37 0.43 3.84
C VAL A 275 19.51 -0.46 3.36
N TYR A 276 19.21 -1.69 2.93
CA TYR A 276 20.22 -2.61 2.42
C TYR A 276 20.69 -2.25 1.00
N PHE A 277 19.80 -1.87 0.10
CA PHE A 277 20.16 -1.48 -1.27
C PHE A 277 21.03 -0.23 -1.30
N ARG A 278 20.78 0.72 -0.39
CA ARG A 278 21.67 1.86 -0.14
C ARG A 278 23.10 1.47 0.22
N ARG A 279 23.30 0.35 0.94
CA ARG A 279 24.65 -0.14 1.30
C ARG A 279 25.35 -0.85 0.14
N LEU A 280 24.57 -1.42 -0.78
CA LEU A 280 25.07 -2.23 -1.90
C LEU A 280 25.16 -1.44 -3.20
N SER A 281 24.80 -0.14 -3.22
CA SER A 281 24.63 0.66 -4.44
C SER A 281 23.73 -0.03 -5.47
N PHE A 282 22.76 -0.81 -4.99
CA PHE A 282 21.85 -1.57 -5.82
C PHE A 282 20.70 -0.65 -6.26
N VAL A 283 20.51 -0.52 -7.57
CA VAL A 283 19.35 0.17 -8.16
C VAL A 283 18.39 -0.93 -8.63
N PRO A 284 17.13 -0.96 -8.15
CA PRO A 284 16.16 -1.91 -8.64
C PRO A 284 16.02 -1.78 -10.16
N GLY A 285 16.09 -2.91 -10.87
CA GLY A 285 15.89 -2.94 -12.32
C GLY A 285 14.43 -2.68 -12.71
N GLN A 286 14.18 -2.57 -14.02
CA GLN A 286 12.83 -2.57 -14.57
C GLN A 286 12.06 -3.83 -14.14
N ARG A 287 10.72 -3.75 -14.19
CA ARG A 287 9.82 -4.86 -13.89
C ARG A 287 10.20 -6.10 -14.71
N PHE A 288 10.08 -7.28 -14.10
CA PHE A 288 10.39 -8.53 -14.78
C PHE A 288 9.55 -9.68 -14.21
N SER A 289 9.28 -10.68 -15.05
CA SER A 289 8.75 -11.96 -14.59
C SER A 289 9.84 -12.73 -13.86
N LEU A 290 9.48 -13.27 -12.70
CA LEU A 290 10.39 -14.10 -11.90
C LEU A 290 10.80 -15.33 -12.71
N PRO A 291 12.01 -15.88 -12.48
CA PRO A 291 12.45 -17.10 -13.16
C PRO A 291 11.44 -18.25 -13.04
N GLU A 292 10.78 -18.38 -11.89
CA GLU A 292 9.75 -19.38 -11.63
C GLU A 292 8.47 -19.19 -12.46
N GLU A 293 8.13 -17.94 -12.77
CA GLU A 293 6.99 -17.59 -13.61
C GLU A 293 7.30 -17.91 -15.08
N LYS A 294 8.47 -17.49 -15.55
CA LYS A 294 8.95 -17.82 -16.91
C LYS A 294 9.00 -19.33 -17.15
N ALA A 295 9.44 -20.10 -16.15
CA ALA A 295 9.50 -21.56 -16.22
C ALA A 295 8.12 -22.23 -16.33
N LYS A 296 7.06 -21.55 -15.88
CA LYS A 296 5.67 -21.99 -16.00
C LYS A 296 4.94 -21.35 -17.19
N GLU A 297 5.68 -20.71 -18.10
CA GLU A 297 5.13 -19.99 -19.26
C GLU A 297 4.10 -18.92 -18.87
N ILE A 298 4.26 -18.36 -17.67
CA ILE A 298 3.47 -17.24 -17.24
C ILE A 298 4.26 -15.98 -17.66
N ASP A 299 3.77 -15.26 -18.68
CA ASP A 299 4.32 -14.00 -19.22
C ASP A 299 3.88 -12.70 -18.47
N GLY A 300 4.85 -11.82 -18.17
CA GLY A 300 4.61 -10.54 -17.47
C GLY A 300 4.61 -10.60 -15.93
N PRO A 301 4.38 -9.46 -15.22
CA PRO A 301 4.05 -9.46 -13.79
C PRO A 301 2.58 -9.89 -13.61
N PHE A 302 2.29 -10.82 -12.69
CA PHE A 302 0.94 -11.42 -12.59
C PHE A 302 -0.07 -10.72 -11.69
N ARG A 303 -1.33 -10.70 -12.14
CA ARG A 303 -2.53 -10.68 -11.30
C ARG A 303 -3.49 -11.78 -11.79
N LEU A 304 -4.17 -12.45 -10.86
CA LEU A 304 -5.24 -13.38 -11.20
C LEU A 304 -6.54 -12.58 -11.33
N VAL A 305 -7.16 -12.61 -12.51
CA VAL A 305 -8.47 -11.99 -12.76
C VAL A 305 -9.41 -13.11 -13.20
N GLY A 306 -10.43 -13.41 -12.38
CA GLY A 306 -11.48 -14.36 -12.76
C GLY A 306 -11.04 -15.83 -12.92
N GLY A 307 -9.87 -16.21 -12.40
CA GLY A 307 -9.33 -17.58 -12.51
C GLY A 307 -8.24 -17.74 -13.57
N ASP A 308 -8.02 -16.71 -14.39
CA ASP A 308 -6.93 -16.66 -15.37
C ASP A 308 -5.83 -15.70 -14.90
N TYR A 309 -4.58 -16.06 -15.22
CA TYR A 309 -3.44 -15.17 -15.05
C TYR A 309 -3.50 -14.11 -16.15
N ALA A 310 -3.87 -12.89 -15.78
CA ALA A 310 -3.77 -11.75 -16.67
C ALA A 310 -2.37 -11.14 -16.51
N ASP A 311 -1.69 -10.92 -17.64
CA ASP A 311 -0.57 -10.00 -17.70
C ASP A 311 -1.06 -8.67 -17.13
N THR A 312 -0.38 -8.17 -16.09
CA THR A 312 -0.79 -6.90 -15.47
C THR A 312 -0.64 -5.72 -16.40
N GLY A 313 -0.03 -5.90 -17.58
CA GLY A 313 -0.10 -4.94 -18.68
C GLY A 313 0.06 -3.53 -18.14
N ASP A 314 1.06 -3.36 -17.26
CA ASP A 314 1.45 -2.05 -16.82
C ASP A 314 1.71 -1.28 -18.12
N VAL A 315 0.93 -0.22 -18.37
CA VAL A 315 1.24 0.71 -19.46
C VAL A 315 2.71 1.02 -19.29
N ASP A 316 3.48 0.62 -20.29
CA ASP A 316 4.89 0.82 -20.32
C ASP A 316 5.19 2.28 -20.00
N ASP A 317 5.87 2.53 -18.88
CA ASP A 317 6.76 3.68 -18.73
C ASP A 317 7.96 3.53 -19.70
N ARG A 318 7.75 2.97 -20.91
CA ARG A 318 8.54 3.27 -22.09
C ARG A 318 8.18 4.71 -22.46
N HIS A 319 8.70 5.66 -21.68
CA HIS A 319 9.26 6.80 -22.36
C HIS A 319 10.36 6.22 -23.24
N ASP A 320 10.04 6.05 -24.52
CA ASP A 320 11.01 5.69 -25.54
C ASP A 320 12.30 6.46 -25.26
N ASP A 321 13.44 5.76 -25.36
CA ASP A 321 14.79 6.24 -25.06
C ASP A 321 15.26 7.42 -25.95
N GLU A 322 14.35 8.19 -26.55
CA GLU A 322 14.61 9.38 -27.36
C GLU A 322 14.40 10.67 -26.53
N ASP A 323 15.45 11.00 -25.77
CA ASP A 323 16.03 12.34 -25.58
C ASP A 323 15.26 13.51 -24.90
N GLU A 324 13.99 13.41 -24.48
CA GLU A 324 13.35 14.52 -23.75
C GLU A 324 13.30 14.31 -22.23
N PHE A 325 14.14 15.07 -21.49
CA PHE A 325 14.10 15.13 -20.04
C PHE A 325 12.76 15.72 -19.55
N VAL A 326 11.85 14.87 -19.10
CA VAL A 326 10.58 15.29 -18.47
C VAL A 326 10.72 15.18 -16.95
N PRO A 327 10.85 16.31 -16.22
CA PRO A 327 10.95 16.27 -14.76
C PRO A 327 9.62 15.82 -14.13
N THR A 328 9.70 14.95 -13.12
CA THR A 328 8.48 14.35 -12.56
C THR A 328 7.79 15.23 -11.51
N PHE A 329 8.51 16.18 -10.93
CA PHE A 329 7.96 17.21 -10.05
C PHE A 329 8.69 18.53 -10.30
N ARG A 330 7.94 19.61 -10.47
CA ARG A 330 8.48 20.96 -10.64
C ARG A 330 7.90 21.93 -9.61
N ALA A 331 8.77 22.74 -9.05
CA ALA A 331 8.39 23.86 -8.19
C ALA A 331 9.15 25.12 -8.59
N ASN A 332 8.47 26.26 -8.58
CA ASN A 332 9.09 27.57 -8.75
C ASN A 332 9.06 28.31 -7.41
N LEU A 333 10.21 28.82 -6.97
CA LEU A 333 10.37 29.54 -5.71
C LEU A 333 10.77 30.99 -5.98
N PHE A 334 10.08 31.91 -5.32
CA PHE A 334 10.27 33.35 -5.41
C PHE A 334 10.76 33.83 -4.05
N LEU A 335 12.06 34.12 -3.95
CA LEU A 335 12.71 34.40 -2.67
C LEU A 335 13.00 35.90 -2.51
N GLU A 336 12.66 36.46 -1.35
CA GLU A 336 12.77 37.90 -1.02
C GLU A 336 14.18 38.31 -0.56
N GLY A 337 14.93 37.38 0.02
CA GLY A 337 16.24 37.66 0.61
C GLY A 337 17.25 38.20 -0.40
N GLU A 338 18.00 39.25 -0.02
CA GLU A 338 19.05 39.80 -0.89
C GLU A 338 20.15 38.79 -1.21
N ASN A 339 20.38 37.83 -0.31
CA ASN A 339 21.40 36.80 -0.45
C ASN A 339 20.78 35.41 -0.56
N LEU A 340 21.29 34.62 -1.50
CA LEU A 340 21.00 33.19 -1.58
C LEU A 340 21.65 32.42 -0.41
N PRO A 341 21.05 31.27 -0.01
CA PRO A 341 21.60 30.42 1.03
C PRO A 341 23.00 29.90 0.72
N VAL A 342 23.75 29.51 1.75
CA VAL A 342 24.92 28.63 1.58
C VAL A 342 24.50 27.17 1.47
N VAL A 343 25.32 26.35 0.81
CA VAL A 343 25.05 24.92 0.62
C VAL A 343 24.73 24.22 1.94
N SER A 344 25.43 24.51 3.03
CA SER A 344 25.22 23.90 4.34
C SER A 344 23.88 24.24 4.99
N GLU A 345 23.26 25.38 4.64
CA GLU A 345 21.95 25.79 5.18
C GLU A 345 20.81 25.06 4.47
N ILE A 346 21.04 24.63 3.23
CA ILE A 346 20.09 23.84 2.43
C ILE A 346 20.31 22.34 2.64
N ALA A 347 21.56 21.93 2.88
CA ALA A 347 21.92 20.59 3.31
C ALA A 347 21.60 20.31 4.80
N ASP A 348 20.79 21.18 5.44
CA ASP A 348 20.36 21.04 6.83
C ASP A 348 19.77 19.63 7.06
N PRO A 349 20.17 18.90 8.12
CA PRO A 349 19.66 17.58 8.45
C PRO A 349 18.13 17.42 8.34
N GLY A 350 17.32 18.46 8.53
CA GLY A 350 15.87 18.42 8.35
C GLY A 350 15.37 18.17 6.91
N ALA A 351 16.20 18.38 5.89
CA ALA A 351 15.87 18.09 4.49
C ALA A 351 15.90 16.57 4.17
N SER A 352 16.57 15.78 5.01
CA SER A 352 16.57 14.32 4.93
C SER A 352 15.62 13.74 5.97
N TRP A 353 14.90 12.67 5.60
CA TRP A 353 13.99 11.98 6.50
C TRP A 353 14.69 11.40 7.77
N GLU A 354 16.02 11.26 7.74
CA GLU A 354 16.83 10.72 8.85
C GLU A 354 17.68 11.76 9.58
N GLY A 355 17.52 13.06 9.30
CA GLY A 355 18.36 14.06 9.96
C GLY A 355 19.83 14.04 9.50
N ARG A 356 20.14 13.47 8.31
CA ARG A 356 21.52 13.16 7.89
C ARG A 356 21.69 13.06 6.35
N ALA A 357 21.06 13.91 5.55
CA ALA A 357 21.35 13.95 4.10
C ALA A 357 22.79 14.41 3.92
N LYS A 358 23.52 13.71 3.07
CA LYS A 358 24.74 14.25 2.47
C LYS A 358 24.34 14.72 1.08
N LEU A 359 23.78 15.93 1.01
CA LEU A 359 23.44 16.55 -0.25
C LEU A 359 24.76 16.93 -0.94
N SER A 360 25.10 16.25 -2.03
CA SER A 360 26.20 16.66 -2.89
C SER A 360 25.67 17.69 -3.89
N VAL A 361 26.32 18.84 -3.96
CA VAL A 361 25.91 19.94 -4.85
C VAL A 361 26.99 20.13 -5.90
N ARG A 362 26.59 20.13 -7.16
CA ARG A 362 27.47 20.41 -8.30
C ARG A 362 26.89 21.55 -9.12
N VAL A 363 27.72 22.52 -9.48
CA VAL A 363 27.36 23.55 -10.44
C VAL A 363 27.65 23.04 -11.85
N LEU A 364 26.74 23.30 -12.78
CA LEU A 364 26.96 23.03 -14.20
C LEU A 364 27.62 24.26 -14.82
N ASP A 365 28.86 24.10 -15.30
CA ASP A 365 29.53 25.18 -16.03
C ASP A 365 28.82 25.37 -17.38
N PRO A 366 28.26 26.56 -17.67
CA PRO A 366 27.50 26.79 -18.90
C PRO A 366 28.37 26.78 -20.17
N ARG A 367 29.71 26.82 -20.05
CA ARG A 367 30.65 26.81 -21.18
C ARG A 367 31.13 25.39 -21.51
N THR A 368 31.35 24.57 -20.48
CA THR A 368 31.93 23.23 -20.64
C THR A 368 30.92 22.11 -20.41
N PHE A 369 29.76 22.42 -19.81
CA PHE A 369 28.78 21.46 -19.30
C PHE A 369 29.36 20.47 -18.28
N GLU A 370 30.53 20.76 -17.71
CA GLU A 370 31.11 19.95 -16.66
C GLU A 370 30.42 20.25 -15.31
N LYS A 371 30.24 19.19 -14.51
CA LYS A 371 29.66 19.28 -13.16
C LYS A 371 30.77 19.47 -12.13
N LEU A 372 30.98 20.71 -11.68
CA LEU A 372 32.01 21.06 -10.69
C LEU A 372 31.44 20.99 -9.27
N PRO A 373 32.12 20.38 -8.29
CA PRO A 373 31.63 20.31 -6.92
C PRO A 373 31.59 21.70 -6.27
N LEU A 374 30.54 21.96 -5.49
CA LEU A 374 30.38 23.19 -4.69
C LEU A 374 30.64 22.87 -3.21
N ASN A 375 31.45 23.69 -2.54
CA ASN A 375 31.83 23.42 -1.15
C ASN A 375 30.69 23.76 -0.17
N PRO A 376 30.52 23.04 0.97
CA PRO A 376 29.43 23.27 1.92
C PRO A 376 29.30 24.72 2.46
N GLY A 377 30.39 25.50 2.50
CA GLY A 377 30.36 26.90 2.94
C GLY A 377 30.15 27.93 1.83
N GLU A 378 30.05 27.50 0.56
CA GLU A 378 29.88 28.40 -0.56
C GLU A 378 28.42 28.83 -0.72
N ARG A 379 28.20 30.09 -1.07
CA ARG A 379 26.88 30.63 -1.42
C ARG A 379 26.51 30.21 -2.83
N PHE A 380 25.23 29.89 -3.02
CA PHE A 380 24.69 29.77 -4.36
C PHE A 380 24.82 31.11 -5.12
N LYS A 381 25.11 31.00 -6.41
CA LYS A 381 25.14 32.11 -7.38
C LYS A 381 24.11 31.85 -8.48
N PRO A 382 23.73 32.85 -9.29
CA PRO A 382 22.95 32.59 -10.50
C PRO A 382 23.62 31.48 -11.34
N GLY A 383 22.87 30.47 -11.75
CA GLY A 383 23.41 29.31 -12.47
C GLY A 383 22.53 28.07 -12.39
N GLN A 384 23.00 26.99 -13.00
CA GLN A 384 22.36 25.67 -12.97
C GLN A 384 23.13 24.74 -12.05
N TYR A 385 22.39 23.95 -11.27
CA TYR A 385 22.94 23.05 -10.27
C TYR A 385 22.28 21.68 -10.38
N VAL A 386 23.09 20.66 -10.13
CA VAL A 386 22.63 19.30 -9.87
C VAL A 386 22.91 19.01 -8.40
N MET A 387 21.85 18.70 -7.67
CA MET A 387 21.95 18.26 -6.28
C MET A 387 21.62 16.77 -6.24
N THR A 388 22.36 16.01 -5.45
CA THR A 388 22.11 14.59 -5.28
C THR A 388 22.07 14.27 -3.80
N ASP A 389 20.94 13.74 -3.34
CA ASP A 389 20.90 13.06 -2.04
C ASP A 389 21.51 11.66 -2.23
N GLU A 390 22.81 11.54 -1.88
CA GLU A 390 23.56 10.29 -2.05
C GLU A 390 22.91 9.10 -1.32
N LYS A 391 22.12 9.34 -0.26
CA LYS A 391 21.45 8.27 0.49
C LYS A 391 20.15 7.86 -0.16
N ALA A 392 19.36 8.80 -0.65
CA ALA A 392 18.08 8.50 -1.26
C ALA A 392 18.22 8.10 -2.75
N GLY A 393 19.38 8.41 -3.37
CA GLY A 393 19.57 8.31 -4.82
C GLY A 393 18.82 9.40 -5.59
N THR A 394 18.20 10.34 -4.89
CA THR A 394 17.35 11.38 -5.49
C THR A 394 18.21 12.45 -6.16
N VAL A 395 17.84 12.83 -7.37
CA VAL A 395 18.54 13.83 -8.17
C VAL A 395 17.61 15.02 -8.40
N PHE A 396 18.12 16.21 -8.08
CA PHE A 396 17.44 17.47 -8.28
C PHE A 396 18.20 18.31 -9.29
N HIS A 397 17.48 18.93 -10.22
CA HIS A 397 17.98 19.99 -11.08
C HIS A 397 17.44 21.32 -10.55
N VAL A 398 18.35 22.27 -10.28
CA VAL A 398 17.98 23.57 -9.73
C VAL A 398 18.56 24.67 -10.61
N LEU A 399 17.69 25.51 -11.14
CA LEU A 399 18.05 26.71 -11.88
C LEU A 399 17.79 27.93 -11.01
N LEU A 400 18.85 28.66 -10.68
CA LEU A 400 18.77 29.89 -9.89
C LEU A 400 19.02 31.10 -10.79
N MET A 401 18.08 32.03 -10.80
CA MET A 401 18.13 33.23 -11.61
C MET A 401 17.82 34.47 -10.78
N ARG A 402 18.49 35.57 -11.12
CA ARG A 402 18.11 36.89 -10.60
C ARG A 402 17.04 37.48 -11.52
N ARG A 403 15.94 37.96 -10.95
CA ARG A 403 14.87 38.59 -11.72
C ARG A 403 15.30 40.00 -12.12
N HIS A 404 15.50 40.20 -13.42
CA HIS A 404 15.90 41.49 -13.99
C HIS A 404 14.71 42.43 -14.25
N ASN A 405 13.52 41.87 -14.45
CA ASN A 405 12.26 42.60 -14.48
C ASN A 405 11.38 42.04 -13.36
N LEU A 406 10.82 42.90 -12.49
CA LEU A 406 9.76 42.54 -11.55
C LEU A 406 8.42 42.28 -12.26
N HIS A 407 8.47 42.00 -13.56
CA HIS A 407 7.32 41.56 -14.34
C HIS A 407 6.78 40.29 -13.68
N ASN A 408 5.48 40.25 -13.49
CA ASN A 408 4.82 39.19 -12.78
C ASN A 408 4.34 38.15 -13.80
N PRO A 409 5.06 37.02 -14.02
CA PRO A 409 4.65 36.03 -15.01
C PRO A 409 3.32 35.35 -14.66
N TYR A 410 2.86 35.43 -13.40
CA TYR A 410 1.50 35.02 -13.05
C TYR A 410 0.43 35.94 -13.66
N LEU A 411 0.72 37.23 -13.86
CA LEU A 411 -0.15 38.13 -14.63
C LEU A 411 -0.11 37.86 -16.14
N ASP A 412 0.80 37.03 -16.64
CA ASP A 412 0.77 36.60 -18.06
C ASP A 412 -0.08 35.34 -18.27
N LEU A 413 -0.43 34.63 -17.19
CA LEU A 413 -1.31 33.48 -17.28
C LEU A 413 -2.74 33.92 -17.63
N PRO A 414 -3.47 33.13 -18.45
CA PRO A 414 -4.91 33.25 -18.64
C PRO A 414 -5.68 33.34 -17.31
N ASP A 415 -6.79 34.08 -17.23
CA ASP A 415 -7.52 34.33 -15.98
C ASP A 415 -8.02 33.04 -15.29
N ASP A 416 -8.38 32.02 -16.08
CA ASP A 416 -8.73 30.67 -15.63
C ASP A 416 -7.51 29.93 -15.06
N ALA A 417 -6.33 30.07 -15.68
CA ALA A 417 -5.07 29.55 -15.15
C ALA A 417 -4.56 30.33 -13.93
N ARG A 418 -5.00 31.57 -13.72
CA ARG A 418 -4.72 32.32 -12.49
C ARG A 418 -5.56 31.83 -11.31
N SER A 419 -6.82 31.48 -11.55
CA SER A 419 -7.70 30.91 -10.51
C SER A 419 -7.17 29.63 -9.86
N VAL A 420 -6.21 28.96 -10.52
CA VAL A 420 -5.47 27.80 -10.02
C VAL A 420 -4.52 28.16 -8.87
N PHE A 421 -3.95 29.37 -8.87
CA PHE A 421 -3.03 29.79 -7.82
C PHE A 421 -3.75 30.71 -6.84
N ASP A 422 -4.15 30.17 -5.70
CA ASP A 422 -4.81 30.91 -4.63
C ASP A 422 -3.79 31.75 -3.84
N PHE A 423 -3.26 32.81 -4.47
CA PHE A 423 -2.39 33.75 -3.78
C PHE A 423 -3.23 34.79 -3.05
N ASP A 424 -3.16 34.76 -1.72
CA ASP A 424 -3.60 35.90 -0.94
C ASP A 424 -2.75 37.16 -1.25
N ARG A 425 -3.20 38.31 -0.77
CA ARG A 425 -2.51 39.59 -1.01
C ARG A 425 -1.06 39.59 -0.49
N THR A 426 -0.79 38.82 0.57
CA THR A 426 0.55 38.71 1.17
C THR A 426 1.47 37.88 0.27
N ALA A 427 0.97 36.76 -0.24
CA ALA A 427 1.65 35.90 -1.19
C ALA A 427 1.98 36.64 -2.50
N MET A 428 1.03 37.39 -3.04
CA MET A 428 1.26 38.25 -4.21
C MET A 428 2.37 39.28 -3.96
N GLN A 429 2.36 39.93 -2.79
CA GLN A 429 3.39 40.90 -2.45
C GLN A 429 4.78 40.27 -2.33
N LYS A 430 4.88 39.07 -1.73
CA LYS A 430 6.14 38.32 -1.66
C LYS A 430 6.66 37.94 -3.04
N PHE A 431 5.75 37.49 -3.90
CA PHE A 431 6.06 37.16 -5.28
C PHE A 431 6.58 38.38 -6.05
N GLU A 432 5.93 39.54 -5.92
CA GLU A 432 6.33 40.77 -6.60
C GLU A 432 7.68 41.30 -6.10
N ASN A 433 7.96 41.17 -4.80
CA ASN A 433 9.18 41.67 -4.19
C ASN A 433 10.40 40.76 -4.38
N ALA A 434 10.22 39.50 -4.77
CA ALA A 434 11.29 38.52 -4.84
C ALA A 434 12.34 38.86 -5.92
N PRO A 435 13.60 39.19 -5.55
CA PRO A 435 14.68 39.39 -6.52
C PRO A 435 15.19 38.08 -7.16
N TRP A 436 14.79 36.92 -6.64
CA TRP A 436 15.24 35.61 -7.11
C TRP A 436 14.08 34.74 -7.62
N ASP A 437 14.35 34.00 -8.70
CA ASP A 437 13.51 32.94 -9.24
C ASP A 437 14.35 31.65 -9.21
N ILE A 438 13.88 30.66 -8.44
CA ILE A 438 14.48 29.33 -8.36
C ILE A 438 13.51 28.32 -8.94
N ARG A 439 13.93 27.64 -10.01
CA ARG A 439 13.19 26.50 -10.55
C ARG A 439 13.83 25.23 -10.05
N LEU A 440 13.06 24.46 -9.30
CA LEU A 440 13.49 23.20 -8.72
C LEU A 440 12.73 22.07 -9.41
N MET A 441 13.49 21.10 -9.92
CA MET A 441 12.97 19.98 -10.68
C MET A 441 13.49 18.68 -10.08
N LEU A 442 12.58 17.76 -9.77
CA LEU A 442 12.92 16.39 -9.44
C LEU A 442 13.25 15.65 -10.74
N ALA A 443 14.52 15.39 -10.95
CA ALA A 443 15.03 14.67 -12.11
C ALA A 443 14.89 13.15 -11.93
N ASP A 444 15.17 12.66 -10.72
CA ASP A 444 15.04 11.26 -10.36
C ASP A 444 14.62 11.16 -8.89
N HIS A 445 13.60 10.36 -8.59
CA HIS A 445 13.15 10.10 -7.23
C HIS A 445 14.17 9.31 -6.41
N GLY A 446 15.11 8.63 -7.08
CA GLY A 446 15.96 7.64 -6.46
C GLY A 446 15.20 6.36 -6.15
N PHE A 447 15.51 5.72 -5.03
CA PHE A 447 15.00 4.37 -4.75
C PHE A 447 13.50 4.29 -4.40
N ASP A 448 12.90 5.41 -3.99
CA ASP A 448 11.48 5.43 -3.59
C ASP A 448 10.80 6.73 -4.04
N PRO A 449 9.75 6.66 -4.88
CA PRO A 449 9.00 7.83 -5.34
C PRO A 449 8.44 8.71 -4.21
N LEU A 450 7.94 8.11 -3.14
CA LEU A 450 7.40 8.86 -2.00
C LEU A 450 8.50 9.64 -1.29
N LEU A 451 9.64 8.99 -1.04
CA LEU A 451 10.77 9.66 -0.38
C LEU A 451 11.37 10.75 -1.26
N GLY A 452 11.50 10.51 -2.57
CA GLY A 452 11.99 11.51 -3.52
C GLY A 452 11.08 12.74 -3.58
N ALA A 453 9.76 12.55 -3.67
CA ALA A 453 8.79 13.64 -3.66
C ALA A 453 8.85 14.45 -2.35
N LEU A 454 8.84 13.77 -1.20
CA LEU A 454 8.90 14.45 0.11
C LEU A 454 10.25 15.15 0.34
N ALA A 455 11.36 14.57 -0.12
CA ALA A 455 12.67 15.22 -0.06
C ALA A 455 12.69 16.51 -0.90
N THR A 456 12.07 16.47 -2.08
CA THR A 456 11.91 17.64 -2.95
C THR A 456 11.11 18.74 -2.26
N CYS A 457 9.98 18.39 -1.64
CA CYS A 457 9.13 19.32 -0.90
C CYS A 457 9.89 19.97 0.28
N LYS A 458 10.68 19.18 1.02
CA LYS A 458 11.54 19.70 2.10
C LYS A 458 12.66 20.59 1.59
N LEU A 459 13.22 20.29 0.42
CA LEU A 459 14.24 21.12 -0.21
C LEU A 459 13.65 22.48 -0.60
N CYS A 460 12.45 22.51 -1.18
CA CYS A 460 11.70 23.74 -1.45
C CYS A 460 11.46 24.54 -0.16
N ASP A 461 10.97 23.90 0.90
CA ASP A 461 10.74 24.51 2.21
C ASP A 461 12.02 25.12 2.81
N ALA A 462 13.17 24.45 2.67
CA ALA A 462 14.45 24.95 3.15
C ALA A 462 14.86 26.26 2.45
N PHE A 463 14.70 26.34 1.12
CA PHE A 463 14.96 27.57 0.37
C PHE A 463 14.05 28.72 0.82
N ILE A 464 12.75 28.48 0.93
CA ILE A 464 11.76 29.49 1.33
C ILE A 464 12.01 29.96 2.77
N ARG A 465 12.28 29.04 3.71
CA ARG A 465 12.56 29.42 5.11
C ARG A 465 13.81 30.26 5.26
N PHE A 466 14.85 29.96 4.48
CA PHE A 466 16.11 30.68 4.60
C PHE A 466 16.01 32.10 4.07
N ALA A 467 15.50 32.25 2.85
CA ALA A 467 15.50 33.53 2.16
C ALA A 467 14.17 34.30 2.29
N GLY A 468 13.16 33.74 2.94
CA GLY A 468 11.80 34.25 2.85
C GLY A 468 11.18 34.03 1.46
N GLY A 469 9.98 34.54 1.26
CA GLY A 469 9.25 34.42 -0.01
C GLY A 469 8.20 33.31 -0.06
N ILE A 470 8.00 32.75 -1.25
CA ILE A 470 6.90 31.83 -1.59
C ILE A 470 7.30 30.82 -2.66
N GLY A 471 6.79 29.59 -2.56
CA GLY A 471 6.91 28.56 -3.58
C GLY A 471 5.59 28.35 -4.33
N VAL A 472 5.70 27.73 -5.49
CA VAL A 472 4.59 27.34 -6.33
C VAL A 472 4.83 25.91 -6.80
N ASP A 473 3.98 24.99 -6.37
CA ASP A 473 3.94 23.63 -6.89
C ASP A 473 3.27 23.66 -8.26
N LEU A 474 4.04 23.39 -9.33
CA LEU A 474 3.50 23.45 -10.70
C LEU A 474 2.60 22.26 -11.04
N GLU A 475 2.63 21.19 -10.24
CA GLU A 475 1.82 20.01 -10.50
C GLU A 475 0.41 20.14 -9.95
N THR A 476 0.25 20.87 -8.85
CA THR A 476 -1.04 21.15 -8.20
C THR A 476 -1.55 22.57 -8.47
N GLY A 477 -0.65 23.54 -8.65
CA GLY A 477 -0.92 24.96 -8.63
C GLY A 477 -0.84 25.59 -7.23
N PHE A 478 -0.50 24.83 -6.19
CA PHE A 478 -0.51 25.35 -4.83
C PHE A 478 0.62 26.35 -4.56
N ALA A 479 0.23 27.43 -3.87
CA ALA A 479 1.15 28.30 -3.17
C ALA A 479 1.70 27.58 -1.94
N VAL A 480 3.03 27.65 -1.75
CA VAL A 480 3.75 26.99 -0.67
C VAL A 480 4.45 28.03 0.17
N GLN A 481 4.18 28.03 1.47
CA GLN A 481 4.81 28.91 2.44
C GLN A 481 5.85 28.17 3.27
N ALA A 482 6.71 28.95 3.92
CA ALA A 482 7.67 28.45 4.90
C ALA A 482 6.96 27.67 6.01
N GLY A 483 7.25 26.38 6.12
CA GLY A 483 6.69 25.46 7.11
C GLY A 483 5.70 24.45 6.57
N ASP A 484 5.11 24.68 5.39
CA ASP A 484 3.98 23.87 4.90
C ASP A 484 4.38 22.40 4.70
N TRP A 485 5.55 22.15 4.12
CA TRP A 485 6.10 20.81 3.90
C TRP A 485 7.15 20.39 4.95
N ARG A 486 7.22 21.12 6.06
CA ARG A 486 8.19 20.85 7.11
C ARG A 486 7.83 19.58 7.88
N ASN A 487 8.83 18.75 8.16
CA ASN A 487 8.76 17.54 9.00
C ASN A 487 7.85 16.40 8.48
N GLU A 488 7.46 16.42 7.20
CA GLU A 488 6.63 15.34 6.68
C GLU A 488 7.44 14.04 6.51
N GLY A 489 6.83 12.93 6.91
CA GLY A 489 7.38 11.60 6.74
C GLY A 489 6.33 10.68 6.14
N PRO A 490 6.73 9.51 5.60
CA PRO A 490 5.80 8.58 4.95
C PRO A 490 4.57 8.23 5.81
N GLN A 491 4.77 8.04 7.12
CA GLN A 491 3.71 7.64 8.06
C GLN A 491 2.81 8.80 8.52
N GLY A 492 3.21 10.05 8.30
CA GLY A 492 2.50 11.24 8.77
C GLY A 492 2.31 12.28 7.67
N MET A 493 2.40 11.86 6.41
CA MET A 493 2.20 12.72 5.25
C MET A 493 0.74 13.13 5.19
N ASP A 494 0.48 14.43 5.10
CA ASP A 494 -0.85 14.94 4.80
C ASP A 494 -0.98 15.13 3.28
N ILE A 495 -1.70 14.21 2.62
CA ILE A 495 -1.86 14.21 1.17
C ILE A 495 -2.44 15.53 0.64
N ARG A 496 -3.21 16.27 1.45
CA ARG A 496 -3.89 17.52 1.03
C ARG A 496 -2.92 18.65 0.74
N LYS A 497 -1.67 18.54 1.20
CA LYS A 497 -0.59 19.48 0.86
C LYS A 497 0.13 19.13 -0.44
N HIS A 498 -0.16 17.96 -1.00
CA HIS A 498 0.52 17.40 -2.16
C HIS A 498 -0.40 17.15 -3.34
N VAL A 499 -1.68 16.92 -3.10
CA VAL A 499 -2.67 16.62 -4.14
C VAL A 499 -3.88 17.52 -3.95
N ILE A 500 -4.43 18.00 -5.05
CA ILE A 500 -5.71 18.71 -5.09
C ILE A 500 -6.70 17.94 -5.95
N VAL A 501 -7.97 17.94 -5.57
CA VAL A 501 -9.05 17.47 -6.43
C VAL A 501 -9.76 18.70 -7.01
N ARG A 502 -9.74 18.86 -8.33
CA ARG A 502 -10.46 19.93 -9.02
C ARG A 502 -11.83 19.42 -9.45
N ALA A 503 -12.86 20.25 -9.29
CA ALA A 503 -14.20 19.97 -9.76
C ALA A 503 -14.56 21.01 -10.83
N THR A 504 -14.84 20.56 -12.04
CA THR A 504 -15.20 21.39 -13.18
C THR A 504 -16.62 21.03 -13.62
N GLU A 505 -17.50 22.02 -13.76
CA GLU A 505 -18.83 21.78 -14.33
C GLU A 505 -18.71 21.61 -15.85
N THR A 506 -18.97 20.41 -16.35
CA THR A 506 -18.86 20.07 -17.78
C THR A 506 -20.19 20.20 -18.53
N GLY A 507 -21.29 20.32 -17.78
CA GLY A 507 -22.63 20.59 -18.28
C GLY A 507 -23.55 20.90 -17.12
N LYS A 508 -24.76 21.40 -17.39
CA LYS A 508 -25.68 21.88 -16.35
C LYS A 508 -25.91 20.80 -15.27
N GLY A 509 -25.36 21.01 -14.07
CA GLY A 509 -25.46 20.08 -12.94
C GLY A 509 -24.60 18.82 -13.03
N ARG A 510 -23.65 18.74 -13.99
CA ARG A 510 -22.72 17.63 -14.18
C ARG A 510 -21.29 18.10 -13.95
N TYR A 511 -20.57 17.37 -13.11
CA TYR A 511 -19.24 17.71 -12.64
C TYR A 511 -18.25 16.63 -13.03
N HIS A 512 -17.06 17.07 -13.41
CA HIS A 512 -15.87 16.26 -13.59
C HIS A 512 -14.91 16.58 -12.45
N LEU A 513 -14.52 15.55 -11.71
CA LEU A 513 -13.53 15.65 -10.65
C LEU A 513 -12.25 14.96 -11.06
N ARG A 514 -11.10 15.60 -10.82
CA ARG A 514 -9.79 15.04 -11.15
C ARG A 514 -8.75 15.40 -10.10
N THR A 515 -7.91 14.44 -9.72
CA THR A 515 -6.72 14.70 -8.89
C THR A 515 -5.62 15.38 -9.70
N TRP A 516 -4.84 16.20 -9.02
CA TRP A 516 -3.64 16.82 -9.55
C TRP A 516 -2.55 16.73 -8.49
N GLY A 517 -1.37 16.24 -8.87
CA GLY A 517 -0.19 16.15 -8.02
C GLY A 517 0.28 14.72 -7.73
N LEU A 518 -0.48 13.69 -8.14
CA LEU A 518 -0.07 12.28 -8.01
C LEU A 518 1.14 11.96 -8.89
N CYS A 519 1.32 12.69 -9.99
CA CYS A 519 2.50 12.58 -10.84
C CYS A 519 3.81 12.73 -10.04
N LYS A 520 3.83 13.57 -9.00
CA LYS A 520 5.01 13.74 -8.12
C LYS A 520 5.47 12.44 -7.48
N PHE A 521 4.56 11.49 -7.28
CA PHE A 521 4.80 10.18 -6.68
C PHE A 521 4.94 9.06 -7.73
N ARG A 522 5.05 9.40 -9.02
CA ARG A 522 4.95 8.45 -10.15
C ARG A 522 3.67 7.62 -10.07
N ARG A 523 2.54 8.31 -9.94
CA ARG A 523 1.22 7.70 -9.90
C ARG A 523 0.30 8.39 -10.89
N SER A 524 -0.56 7.62 -11.53
CA SER A 524 -1.60 8.13 -12.41
C SER A 524 -2.54 9.04 -11.61
N GLU A 525 -3.00 10.11 -12.24
CA GLU A 525 -4.08 10.89 -11.69
C GLU A 525 -5.38 10.07 -11.74
N LEU A 526 -6.32 10.39 -10.86
CA LEU A 526 -7.61 9.74 -10.77
C LEU A 526 -8.71 10.74 -11.12
N GLU A 527 -9.71 10.30 -11.86
CA GLU A 527 -10.85 11.15 -12.19
C GLU A 527 -12.20 10.43 -12.12
N VAL A 528 -13.26 11.22 -11.98
CA VAL A 528 -14.64 10.78 -12.10
C VAL A 528 -15.39 11.81 -12.93
N ARG A 529 -16.10 11.36 -13.96
CA ARG A 529 -16.89 12.22 -14.84
C ARG A 529 -18.38 12.10 -14.58
N GLU A 530 -19.14 13.04 -15.14
CA GLU A 530 -20.61 13.07 -15.16
C GLU A 530 -21.29 12.98 -13.78
N LEU A 531 -20.64 13.48 -12.73
CA LEU A 531 -21.17 13.44 -11.37
C LEU A 531 -22.25 14.52 -11.14
N PRO A 532 -23.37 14.19 -10.49
CA PRO A 532 -24.33 15.21 -10.06
C PRO A 532 -23.77 16.01 -8.87
N PHE A 533 -24.20 17.26 -8.73
CA PHE A 533 -23.69 18.20 -7.72
C PHE A 533 -23.70 17.63 -6.30
N GLU A 534 -24.74 16.87 -5.95
CA GLU A 534 -24.94 16.33 -4.60
C GLU A 534 -23.85 15.33 -4.17
N LEU A 535 -23.09 14.80 -5.12
CA LEU A 535 -22.04 13.80 -4.87
C LEU A 535 -20.63 14.35 -5.01
N VAL A 536 -20.46 15.60 -5.44
CA VAL A 536 -19.16 16.23 -5.67
C VAL A 536 -18.28 16.15 -4.43
N GLU A 537 -18.78 16.51 -3.26
CA GLU A 537 -17.97 16.49 -2.02
C GLU A 537 -17.65 15.07 -1.53
N GLY A 538 -18.57 14.12 -1.72
CA GLY A 538 -18.30 12.72 -1.41
C GLY A 538 -17.22 12.13 -2.32
N ALA A 539 -17.33 12.37 -3.62
CA ALA A 539 -16.34 11.96 -4.61
C ALA A 539 -14.98 12.64 -4.37
N ARG A 540 -14.96 13.92 -3.99
CA ARG A 540 -13.74 14.65 -3.62
C ARG A 540 -13.02 13.99 -2.45
N SER A 541 -13.74 13.62 -1.39
CA SER A 541 -13.15 12.90 -0.24
C SER A 541 -12.57 11.56 -0.65
N LEU A 542 -13.30 10.78 -1.45
CA LEU A 542 -12.87 9.47 -1.92
C LEU A 542 -11.61 9.56 -2.80
N LEU A 543 -11.59 10.49 -3.75
CA LEU A 543 -10.41 10.72 -4.60
C LEU A 543 -9.19 11.16 -3.79
N MET A 544 -9.38 11.94 -2.72
CA MET A 544 -8.27 12.35 -1.85
C MET A 544 -7.69 11.18 -1.04
N GLU A 545 -8.55 10.27 -0.57
CA GLU A 545 -8.09 9.07 0.14
C GLU A 545 -7.38 8.09 -0.80
N ALA A 546 -7.94 7.85 -1.98
CA ALA A 546 -7.26 7.07 -3.02
C ALA A 546 -5.92 7.70 -3.41
N ALA A 547 -5.84 9.03 -3.49
CA ALA A 547 -4.58 9.73 -3.72
C ALA A 547 -3.57 9.51 -2.57
N GLU A 548 -4.02 9.47 -1.31
CA GLU A 548 -3.15 9.17 -0.17
C GLU A 548 -2.56 7.76 -0.29
N GLU A 549 -3.40 6.78 -0.60
CA GLU A 549 -2.98 5.40 -0.80
C GLU A 549 -1.99 5.26 -1.96
N ALA A 550 -2.30 5.88 -3.11
CA ALA A 550 -1.42 5.90 -4.28
C ALA A 550 -0.04 6.48 -3.92
N ALA A 551 -0.02 7.64 -3.30
CA ALA A 551 1.23 8.30 -2.86
C ALA A 551 2.00 7.44 -1.84
N GLN A 552 1.30 6.72 -0.96
CA GLN A 552 1.89 5.78 0.01
C GLN A 552 2.36 4.46 -0.60
N GLY A 553 2.10 4.23 -1.90
CA GLY A 553 2.67 3.13 -2.65
C GLY A 553 1.65 2.25 -3.36
N ALA A 554 0.35 2.41 -3.11
CA ALA A 554 -0.68 1.71 -3.88
C ALA A 554 -0.52 2.03 -5.36
N ILE A 555 -0.79 1.04 -6.21
CA ILE A 555 -0.69 1.19 -7.65
C ILE A 555 -2.07 0.85 -8.21
N TYR A 556 -2.60 1.76 -9.02
CA TYR A 556 -3.89 1.63 -9.67
C TYR A 556 -3.65 1.36 -11.15
N HIS A 557 -4.37 0.40 -11.71
CA HIS A 557 -4.28 0.01 -13.11
C HIS A 557 -5.63 0.10 -13.81
N GLU A 558 -5.61 0.17 -15.13
CA GLU A 558 -6.81 -0.07 -15.92
C GLU A 558 -7.33 -1.50 -15.70
N GLY A 559 -8.65 -1.65 -15.58
CA GLY A 559 -9.34 -2.90 -15.25
C GLY A 559 -9.48 -3.17 -13.75
N ASP A 560 -8.78 -2.42 -12.89
CA ASP A 560 -8.85 -2.64 -11.44
C ASP A 560 -10.24 -2.32 -10.90
N LEU A 561 -10.77 -3.26 -10.10
CA LEU A 561 -11.99 -3.03 -9.33
C LEU A 561 -11.67 -2.33 -8.01
N VAL A 562 -12.37 -1.23 -7.76
CA VAL A 562 -12.20 -0.38 -6.57
C VAL A 562 -13.55 -0.04 -5.93
N GLY A 563 -13.54 0.36 -4.66
CA GLY A 563 -14.74 0.76 -3.92
C GLY A 563 -15.50 -0.39 -3.25
N SER A 564 -16.82 -0.23 -3.07
CA SER A 564 -17.62 -1.20 -2.31
C SER A 564 -17.78 -2.52 -3.06
N PRO A 565 -17.60 -3.69 -2.42
CA PRO A 565 -17.83 -5.00 -3.06
C PRO A 565 -19.26 -5.15 -3.62
N ARG A 566 -20.25 -4.52 -2.97
CA ARG A 566 -21.65 -4.56 -3.40
C ARG A 566 -21.92 -3.75 -4.67
N GLN A 567 -21.11 -2.74 -4.92
CA GLN A 567 -21.26 -1.83 -6.05
C GLN A 567 -19.86 -1.38 -6.50
N PRO A 568 -19.07 -2.31 -7.07
CA PRO A 568 -17.69 -2.01 -7.40
C PRO A 568 -17.64 -1.05 -8.59
N MET A 569 -16.58 -0.26 -8.62
CA MET A 569 -16.21 0.59 -9.74
C MET A 569 -15.00 -0.04 -10.42
N MET A 570 -14.80 0.28 -11.70
CA MET A 570 -13.64 -0.13 -12.46
C MET A 570 -12.84 1.12 -12.85
N LEU A 571 -11.52 1.00 -12.80
CA LEU A 571 -10.62 1.99 -13.37
C LEU A 571 -10.46 1.73 -14.87
N ILE A 572 -10.63 2.74 -15.70
CA ILE A 572 -10.39 2.68 -17.15
C ILE A 572 -9.41 3.77 -17.56
N SER A 573 -8.73 3.61 -18.69
CA SER A 573 -7.92 4.69 -19.25
C SER A 573 -8.81 5.90 -19.56
N ALA A 574 -8.44 7.08 -19.05
CA ALA A 574 -9.23 8.29 -19.26
C ALA A 574 -9.27 8.62 -20.75
N ARG A 575 -10.43 9.13 -21.20
CA ARG A 575 -10.58 9.58 -22.59
C ARG A 575 -9.79 10.86 -22.79
N GLU A 576 -8.89 10.86 -23.77
CA GLU A 576 -8.07 12.03 -24.15
C GLU A 576 -8.93 13.28 -24.29
N ASN A 577 -8.59 14.33 -23.53
CA ASN A 577 -9.09 15.67 -23.77
C ASN A 577 -7.98 16.44 -24.52
N PRO A 578 -8.13 16.69 -25.83
CA PRO A 578 -7.06 17.28 -26.65
C PRO A 578 -6.66 18.70 -26.20
N ASP A 579 -7.48 19.37 -25.39
CA ASP A 579 -7.23 20.71 -24.88
C ASP A 579 -6.44 20.73 -23.54
N GLU A 580 -6.22 19.59 -22.89
CA GLU A 580 -5.50 19.51 -21.61
C GLU A 580 -4.02 19.19 -21.85
N GLY A 581 -3.23 20.24 -22.06
CA GLY A 581 -1.79 20.17 -22.35
C GLY A 581 -0.96 19.51 -21.23
N ALA A 582 -0.81 18.19 -21.29
CA ALA A 582 0.36 17.35 -20.99
C ALA A 582 -0.08 15.88 -21.01
N PRO A 583 0.74 14.92 -21.50
CA PRO A 583 0.45 13.50 -21.37
C PRO A 583 0.67 13.11 -19.91
N ARG A 584 -0.36 13.22 -19.09
CA ARG A 584 -0.38 12.67 -17.74
C ARG A 584 -1.27 11.44 -17.79
N ASP A 585 -0.77 10.32 -17.29
CA ASP A 585 -1.61 9.13 -17.15
C ASP A 585 -2.75 9.43 -16.18
N VAL A 586 -3.98 9.19 -16.64
CA VAL A 586 -5.19 9.39 -15.84
C VAL A 586 -6.04 8.15 -15.94
N LEU A 587 -6.53 7.70 -14.79
CA LEU A 587 -7.51 6.63 -14.71
C LEU A 587 -8.87 7.22 -14.32
N GLU A 588 -9.88 6.93 -15.13
CA GLU A 588 -11.28 7.27 -14.84
C GLU A 588 -11.91 6.13 -14.03
N LEU A 589 -12.55 6.47 -12.91
CA LEU A 589 -13.41 5.54 -12.19
C LEU A 589 -14.79 5.54 -12.84
N VAL A 590 -15.27 4.34 -13.19
CA VAL A 590 -16.60 4.11 -13.76
C VAL A 590 -17.35 3.01 -13.02
N ASP A 591 -18.67 3.09 -12.96
CA ASP A 591 -19.48 1.98 -12.44
C ASP A 591 -19.32 0.71 -13.30
N VAL A 592 -19.56 -0.47 -12.72
CA VAL A 592 -19.75 -1.70 -13.51
C VAL A 592 -21.22 -2.05 -13.70
N ASN A 593 -21.57 -2.64 -14.85
CA ASN A 593 -22.90 -3.15 -15.13
C ASN A 593 -23.12 -4.53 -14.43
N ALA A 594 -24.31 -5.13 -14.62
CA ALA A 594 -24.63 -6.43 -14.01
C ALA A 594 -23.73 -7.59 -14.50
N GLY A 595 -23.12 -7.44 -15.69
CA GLY A 595 -22.13 -8.37 -16.23
C GLY A 595 -20.69 -8.08 -15.81
N ARG A 596 -20.47 -7.14 -14.87
CA ARG A 596 -19.14 -6.65 -14.45
C ARG A 596 -18.32 -5.96 -15.54
N GLU A 597 -18.97 -5.51 -16.62
CA GLU A 597 -18.31 -4.67 -17.62
C GLU A 597 -18.40 -3.19 -17.23
N PRO A 598 -17.37 -2.38 -17.51
CA PRO A 598 -17.39 -0.96 -17.21
C PRO A 598 -18.48 -0.26 -18.01
N VAL A 599 -19.21 0.66 -17.37
CA VAL A 599 -20.08 1.60 -18.09
C VAL A 599 -19.23 2.58 -18.89
N GLN A 600 -19.85 3.28 -19.83
CA GLN A 600 -19.13 4.22 -20.68
C GLN A 600 -18.47 5.36 -19.90
N SER A 601 -19.14 5.92 -18.89
CA SER A 601 -18.58 6.98 -18.03
C SER A 601 -19.42 7.12 -16.75
N GLY A 602 -18.78 7.64 -15.70
CA GLY A 602 -19.41 7.98 -14.43
C GLY A 602 -19.46 6.82 -13.43
N ALA A 603 -19.29 7.17 -12.15
CA ALA A 603 -19.21 6.25 -11.02
C ALA A 603 -20.31 6.51 -9.97
N LEU A 604 -21.50 6.86 -10.46
CA LEU A 604 -22.61 7.33 -9.63
C LEU A 604 -22.98 6.34 -8.52
N ARG A 605 -23.21 5.08 -8.88
CA ARG A 605 -23.71 4.07 -7.94
C ARG A 605 -22.62 3.67 -6.96
N GLY A 606 -21.39 3.50 -7.43
CA GLY A 606 -20.25 3.15 -6.57
C GLY A 606 -19.96 4.22 -5.52
N ILE A 607 -19.95 5.51 -5.92
CA ILE A 607 -19.75 6.63 -4.99
C ILE A 607 -20.89 6.72 -3.99
N GLN A 608 -22.15 6.58 -4.43
CA GLN A 608 -23.30 6.56 -3.51
C GLN A 608 -23.19 5.42 -2.49
N ALA A 609 -22.82 4.22 -2.94
CA ALA A 609 -22.66 3.07 -2.05
C ALA A 609 -21.59 3.33 -0.97
N LEU A 610 -20.43 3.90 -1.35
CA LEU A 610 -19.37 4.25 -0.41
C LEU A 610 -19.79 5.34 0.58
N MET A 611 -20.55 6.34 0.13
CA MET A 611 -21.07 7.39 1.01
C MET A 611 -22.08 6.85 2.03
N HIS A 612 -22.82 5.79 1.70
CA HIS A 612 -23.77 5.16 2.61
C HIS A 612 -23.11 4.32 3.71
N ILE A 613 -21.94 3.72 3.44
CA ILE A 613 -21.18 2.95 4.42
C ILE A 613 -20.56 3.85 5.50
N ARG A 614 -20.29 5.11 5.18
CA ARG A 614 -19.60 6.06 6.08
C ARG A 614 -20.51 6.85 7.02
N LYS A 615 -21.84 6.68 6.92
CA LYS A 615 -22.83 7.25 7.84
C LYS A 615 -23.19 6.22 8.89
#